data_AF-A0AA38P6I3-F1
#
_entry.id   AF-A0AA38P6I3-F1
#
_cell.length_a   1.000
_cell.length_b   1.000
_cell.length_c   1.000
_cell.angle_alpha   90.00
_cell.angle_beta   90.00
_cell.angle_gamma   90.00
#
_symmetry.space_group_name_H-M   'P 1'
#
loop_
_entity.id
_entity.type
_entity.pdbx_description
1 polymer ?
#
loop_
_entity_poly.entity_id
_entity_poly.type
_entity_poly.pdbx_seq_one_letter_code
_entity_poly.pdbx_strand_id
1 'polypeptide(L)'
;MNNNFRGPRTPTDSLRLESIKILAKLDLIIEFRPWLPTHSYRCEPAYRILFDCFSIGAPLGILLDLLGSPAPSNVNVDNFNFGLSFLERQNHVQDFIQRVHMLELQGRLPFGEVLRIEDLFNGTSLGFMKVLKTVNRILSALQDTYPGLFVIPKDAESRKLDAMDELLESEHIHVEFLRMIIDHAAFMSCESQALETALEAVVVIEQRLRQYHDRVLNSLQQARLSIADSTYPNWETVFAFVGLKLWFTQG
;
A
#
# COMPACT_ATOMS: atom_id res chain seq x y z
N MET A 1 19.15 24.82 -0.60
CA MET A 1 19.23 24.06 0.67
C MET A 1 18.30 22.86 0.53
N ASN A 2 18.86 21.64 0.56
CA ASN A 2 18.09 20.39 0.45
C ASN A 2 17.31 20.15 1.74
N ASN A 3 16.07 20.64 1.80
CA ASN A 3 15.11 20.19 2.81
C ASN A 3 14.63 18.79 2.40
N ASN A 4 15.40 17.78 2.78
CA ASN A 4 15.00 16.39 2.68
C ASN A 4 13.86 16.14 3.68
N PHE A 5 12.64 16.46 3.27
CA PHE A 5 11.44 15.94 3.92
C PHE A 5 11.57 14.43 3.97
N ARG A 6 11.43 13.86 5.16
CA ARG A 6 11.38 12.43 5.32
C ARG A 6 9.96 12.07 5.71
N GLY A 7 9.31 11.30 4.83
CA GLY A 7 8.06 10.64 5.17
C GLY A 7 8.23 9.71 6.39
N PRO A 8 7.13 9.04 6.79
CA PRO A 8 7.13 8.15 7.95
C PRO A 8 8.29 7.15 7.90
N ARG A 9 9.20 7.21 8.88
CA ARG A 9 10.41 6.37 8.92
C ARG A 9 10.10 4.91 9.22
N THR A 10 9.03 4.66 9.98
CA THR A 10 8.56 3.32 10.35
C THR A 10 7.05 3.26 10.12
N PRO A 11 6.62 3.01 8.87
CA PRO A 11 5.21 2.91 8.54
C PRO A 11 4.59 1.67 9.20
N THR A 12 3.41 1.83 9.82
CA THR A 12 2.63 0.69 10.32
C THR A 12 2.04 -0.11 9.16
N ASP A 13 1.67 -1.38 9.39
CA ASP A 13 1.07 -2.19 8.32
C ASP A 13 -0.24 -1.61 7.80
N SER A 14 -1.04 -1.01 8.69
CA SER A 14 -2.23 -0.26 8.29
C SER A 14 -1.89 0.91 7.36
N LEU A 15 -0.83 1.67 7.63
CA LEU A 15 -0.38 2.76 6.76
C LEU A 15 0.05 2.24 5.39
N ARG A 16 0.81 1.13 5.36
CA ARG A 16 1.26 0.51 4.11
C ARG A 16 0.07 0.07 3.27
N LEU A 17 -0.87 -0.65 3.88
CA LEU A 17 -2.07 -1.14 3.22
C LEU A 17 -2.92 0.01 2.66
N GLU A 18 -3.19 1.04 3.47
CA GLU A 18 -4.01 2.16 3.04
C GLU A 18 -3.34 2.97 1.93
N SER A 19 -2.02 3.12 1.99
CA SER A 19 -1.25 3.76 0.93
C SER A 19 -1.34 3.00 -0.39
N ILE A 20 -1.27 1.66 -0.37
CA ILE A 20 -1.42 0.85 -1.58
C ILE A 20 -2.80 1.05 -2.19
N LYS A 21 -3.86 1.01 -1.38
CA LYS A 21 -5.25 1.21 -1.83
C LYS A 21 -5.45 2.58 -2.46
N ILE A 22 -4.98 3.63 -1.80
CA ILE A 22 -5.12 5.01 -2.28
C ILE A 22 -4.31 5.22 -3.55
N LEU A 23 -3.06 4.75 -3.59
CA LEU A 23 -2.22 4.86 -4.79
C LEU A 23 -2.88 4.16 -5.99
N ALA A 24 -3.41 2.96 -5.79
CA ALA A 24 -4.12 2.23 -6.84
C ALA A 24 -5.35 3.00 -7.35
N LYS A 25 -6.14 3.62 -6.47
CA LYS A 25 -7.29 4.46 -6.88
C LYS A 25 -6.85 5.71 -7.64
N LEU A 26 -5.82 6.40 -7.16
CA LEU A 26 -5.30 7.61 -7.80
C LEU A 26 -4.73 7.34 -9.19
N ASP A 27 -4.11 6.17 -9.38
CA ASP A 27 -3.61 5.72 -10.69
C ASP A 27 -4.74 5.48 -11.71
N LEU A 28 -6.00 5.40 -11.29
CA LEU A 28 -7.15 5.28 -12.19
C LEU A 28 -7.71 6.65 -12.63
N ILE A 29 -7.30 7.75 -11.98
CA ILE A 29 -7.77 9.10 -12.28
C ILE A 29 -6.81 9.74 -13.29
N ILE A 30 -7.29 9.98 -14.51
CA ILE A 30 -6.47 10.45 -15.64
C ILE A 30 -5.80 11.79 -15.31
N GLU A 31 -6.53 12.69 -14.67
CA GLU A 31 -6.06 14.02 -14.29
C GLU A 31 -5.01 13.98 -13.17
N PHE A 32 -4.99 12.90 -12.38
CA PHE A 32 -4.03 12.75 -11.27
C PHE A 32 -2.74 12.03 -11.71
N ARG A 33 -2.81 11.13 -12.70
CA ARG A 33 -1.66 10.33 -13.19
C ARG A 33 -0.36 11.12 -13.43
N PRO A 34 -0.37 12.33 -14.04
CA PRO A 34 0.87 13.06 -14.31
C PRO A 34 1.67 13.43 -13.05
N TRP A 35 1.04 13.42 -11.88
CA TRP A 35 1.68 13.71 -10.59
C TRP A 35 2.34 12.50 -9.94
N LEU A 36 2.10 11.30 -10.48
CA LEU A 36 2.68 10.07 -9.95
C LEU A 36 3.93 9.68 -10.76
N PRO A 37 5.02 9.27 -10.10
CA PRO A 37 6.26 8.90 -10.76
C PRO A 37 6.11 7.58 -11.53
N THR A 38 5.91 7.66 -12.85
CA THR A 38 5.68 6.52 -13.76
C THR A 38 6.75 5.43 -13.74
N HIS A 39 8.00 5.75 -13.38
CA HIS A 39 9.13 4.82 -13.41
C HIS A 39 9.46 4.20 -12.04
N SER A 40 8.88 4.73 -10.95
CA SER A 40 9.26 4.37 -9.57
C SER A 40 8.28 3.40 -8.88
N TYR A 41 7.13 3.10 -9.50
CA TYR A 41 6.08 2.24 -8.93
C TYR A 41 6.55 0.85 -8.51
N ARG A 42 7.62 0.32 -9.13
CA ARG A 42 8.09 -1.04 -8.87
C ARG A 42 9.13 -1.17 -7.77
N CYS A 43 9.80 -0.08 -7.39
CA CYS A 43 10.93 -0.15 -6.46
C CYS A 43 10.70 0.60 -5.15
N GLU A 44 9.79 1.58 -5.12
CA GLU A 44 9.53 2.37 -3.93
C GLU A 44 8.19 2.00 -3.29
N PRO A 45 8.09 1.97 -1.95
CA PRO A 45 6.87 1.61 -1.28
C PRO A 45 5.80 2.70 -1.46
N ALA A 46 4.53 2.29 -1.61
CA ALA A 46 3.42 3.18 -1.95
C ALA A 46 3.29 4.40 -1.02
N TYR A 47 3.53 4.25 0.28
CA TYR A 47 3.45 5.36 1.24
C TYR A 47 4.47 6.46 0.94
N ARG A 48 5.65 6.10 0.41
CA ARG A 48 6.70 7.06 0.06
C ARG A 48 6.35 7.80 -1.21
N ILE A 49 5.87 7.09 -2.23
CA ILE A 49 5.37 7.67 -3.48
C ILE A 49 4.28 8.70 -3.19
N LEU A 50 3.29 8.31 -2.38
CA LEU A 50 2.20 9.20 -1.98
C LEU A 50 2.70 10.37 -1.15
N PHE A 51 3.63 10.15 -0.21
CA PHE A 51 4.19 11.23 0.59
C PHE A 51 4.90 12.26 -0.29
N ASP A 52 5.76 11.81 -1.19
CA ASP A 52 6.51 12.70 -2.09
C ASP A 52 5.57 13.49 -2.98
N CYS A 53 4.54 12.84 -3.54
CA CYS A 53 3.48 13.47 -4.31
C CYS A 53 2.68 14.50 -3.48
N PHE A 54 2.11 14.09 -2.35
CA PHE A 54 1.26 14.95 -1.52
C PHE A 54 2.02 16.10 -0.88
N SER A 55 3.33 15.94 -0.62
CA SER A 55 4.18 17.00 -0.08
C SER A 55 4.30 18.22 -1.00
N ILE A 56 3.97 18.08 -2.28
CA ILE A 56 3.89 19.19 -3.24
C ILE A 56 2.64 20.05 -2.98
N GLY A 57 1.59 19.47 -2.41
CA GLY A 57 0.31 20.12 -2.11
C GLY A 57 -0.58 20.30 -3.34
N ALA A 58 -0.04 20.77 -4.46
CA ALA A 58 -0.78 21.00 -5.69
C ALA A 58 -1.56 19.77 -6.23
N PRO A 59 -1.04 18.52 -6.20
CA PRO A 59 -1.80 17.35 -6.64
C PRO A 59 -3.11 17.16 -5.85
N LEU A 60 -3.11 17.49 -4.54
CA LEU A 60 -4.30 17.36 -3.70
C LEU A 60 -5.39 18.35 -4.13
N GLY A 61 -5.01 19.52 -4.65
CA GLY A 61 -5.93 20.51 -5.21
C GLY A 61 -6.72 19.98 -6.40
N ILE A 62 -6.08 19.20 -7.29
CA ILE A 62 -6.73 18.60 -8.47
C ILE A 62 -7.90 17.69 -8.05
N LEU A 63 -7.74 16.91 -6.97
CA LEU A 63 -8.83 16.06 -6.47
C LEU A 63 -10.04 16.89 -5.99
N LEU A 64 -9.79 18.06 -5.40
CA LEU A 64 -10.85 18.98 -4.99
C LEU A 64 -11.48 19.71 -6.18
N ASP A 65 -10.69 20.01 -7.22
CA ASP A 65 -11.18 20.61 -8.47
C ASP A 65 -12.13 19.67 -9.20
N LEU A 66 -11.81 18.37 -9.23
CA LEU A 66 -12.71 17.34 -9.76
C LEU A 66 -14.03 17.26 -8.96
N LEU A 67 -13.97 17.48 -7.64
CA LEU A 67 -15.17 17.66 -6.81
C LEU A 67 -15.87 19.00 -7.05
N GLY A 68 -15.43 19.87 -7.95
CA GLY A 68 -16.04 21.17 -8.22
C GLY A 68 -15.91 22.14 -7.06
N SER A 69 -14.71 22.20 -6.46
CA SER A 69 -14.40 23.14 -5.39
C SER A 69 -14.61 24.60 -5.81
N PRO A 70 -15.08 25.49 -4.92
CA PRO A 70 -15.43 26.87 -5.24
C PRO A 70 -14.24 27.74 -5.69
N ALA A 71 -13.01 27.32 -5.42
CA ALA A 71 -11.78 28.00 -5.85
C ALA A 71 -10.89 26.99 -6.60
N PRO A 72 -11.10 26.80 -7.92
CA PRO A 72 -10.34 25.81 -8.67
C PRO A 72 -8.85 26.15 -8.69
N SER A 73 -7.99 25.15 -8.52
CA SER A 73 -6.55 25.32 -8.70
C SER A 73 -6.27 25.48 -10.20
N ASN A 74 -5.81 26.66 -10.63
CA ASN A 74 -5.38 26.90 -12.02
C ASN A 74 -4.03 26.22 -12.35
N VAL A 75 -3.83 25.00 -11.87
CA VAL A 75 -2.56 24.28 -11.94
C VAL A 75 -2.59 23.34 -13.13
N ASN A 76 -1.83 23.66 -14.16
CA ASN A 76 -1.52 22.74 -15.25
C ASN A 76 -0.17 22.06 -14.97
N VAL A 77 -0.16 20.72 -14.93
CA VAL A 77 1.04 19.91 -14.63
C VAL A 77 2.17 20.18 -15.61
N ASP A 78 1.87 20.37 -16.90
CA ASP A 78 2.88 20.55 -17.94
C ASP A 78 3.72 21.83 -17.75
N ASN A 79 3.14 22.83 -17.09
CA ASN A 79 3.78 24.11 -16.78
C ASN A 79 4.11 24.25 -15.28
N PHE A 80 3.93 23.18 -14.50
CA PHE A 80 4.08 23.25 -13.05
C PHE A 80 5.55 23.23 -12.64
N ASN A 81 5.93 24.19 -11.79
CA ASN A 81 7.26 24.23 -11.20
C ASN A 81 7.37 23.24 -10.03
N PHE A 82 7.95 22.06 -10.26
CA PHE A 82 8.21 21.07 -9.20
C PHE A 82 9.28 21.53 -8.18
N GLY A 83 10.05 22.57 -8.49
CA GLY A 83 11.06 23.18 -7.63
C GLY A 83 10.51 24.11 -6.56
N LEU A 84 9.26 23.91 -6.09
CA LEU A 84 8.63 24.75 -5.07
C LEU A 84 9.44 24.82 -3.78
N SER A 85 9.53 26.03 -3.23
CA SER A 85 10.01 26.29 -1.88
C SER A 85 9.10 25.65 -0.82
N PHE A 86 9.64 25.50 0.39
CA PHE A 86 8.89 24.96 1.53
C PHE A 86 7.61 25.77 1.81
N LEU A 87 7.70 27.10 1.76
CA LEU A 87 6.57 27.99 2.01
C LEU A 87 5.47 27.83 0.96
N GLU A 88 5.84 27.70 -0.32
CA GLU A 88 4.87 27.47 -1.41
C GLU A 88 4.14 26.12 -1.25
N ARG A 89 4.87 25.06 -0.90
CA ARG A 89 4.26 23.75 -0.58
C ARG A 89 3.29 23.83 0.60
N GLN A 90 3.68 24.54 1.66
CA GLN A 90 2.79 24.78 2.80
C GLN A 90 1.54 25.55 2.41
N ASN A 91 1.66 26.56 1.56
CA ASN A 91 0.52 27.33 1.08
C ASN A 91 -0.48 26.46 0.30
N HIS A 92 0.00 25.55 -0.56
CA HIS A 92 -0.87 24.60 -1.25
C HIS A 92 -1.57 23.63 -0.30
N VAL A 93 -0.87 23.12 0.71
CA VAL A 93 -1.47 22.23 1.72
C VAL A 93 -2.49 22.98 2.59
N GLN A 94 -2.21 24.24 2.92
CA GLN A 94 -3.13 25.09 3.66
C GLN A 94 -4.40 25.38 2.85
N ASP A 95 -4.26 25.69 1.56
CA ASP A 95 -5.39 25.86 0.64
C ASP A 95 -6.23 24.57 0.55
N PHE A 96 -5.57 23.42 0.41
CA PHE A 96 -6.23 22.12 0.44
C PHE A 96 -7.06 21.91 1.73
N ILE A 97 -6.48 22.16 2.91
CA ILE A 97 -7.18 22.01 4.20
C ILE A 97 -8.40 22.93 4.26
N GLN A 98 -8.27 24.20 3.86
CA GLN A 98 -9.37 25.17 3.85
C GLN A 98 -10.50 24.74 2.91
N ARG A 99 -10.16 24.26 1.72
CA ARG A 99 -11.14 23.84 0.71
C ARG A 99 -11.83 22.53 1.08
N VAL A 100 -11.14 21.60 1.73
CA VAL A 100 -11.76 20.42 2.34
C VAL A 100 -12.83 20.86 3.34
N HIS A 101 -12.50 21.79 4.25
CA HIS A 101 -13.45 22.29 5.24
C HIS A 101 -14.67 22.97 4.61
N MET A 102 -14.46 23.75 3.54
CA MET A 102 -15.57 24.36 2.79
C MET A 102 -16.51 23.32 2.16
N LEU A 103 -15.95 22.25 1.58
CA LEU A 103 -16.75 21.15 1.01
C LEU A 103 -17.52 20.38 2.08
N GLU A 104 -16.96 20.23 3.29
CA GLU A 104 -17.65 19.67 4.45
C GLU A 104 -18.86 20.52 4.85
N LEU A 105 -18.66 21.84 4.97
CA LEU A 105 -19.74 22.78 5.31
C LEU A 105 -20.86 22.82 4.24
N GLN A 106 -20.51 22.57 2.99
CA GLN A 106 -21.46 22.46 1.87
C GLN A 106 -22.17 21.10 1.80
N GLY A 107 -21.80 20.12 2.63
CA GLY A 107 -22.35 18.76 2.60
C GLY A 107 -21.89 17.93 1.40
N ARG A 108 -20.85 18.37 0.68
CA ARG A 108 -20.27 17.65 -0.48
C ARG A 108 -19.22 16.63 -0.07
N LEU A 109 -18.71 16.75 1.16
CA LEU A 109 -17.81 15.80 1.79
C LEU A 109 -18.33 15.51 3.21
N PRO A 110 -18.42 14.25 3.66
CA PRO A 110 -18.78 13.95 5.04
C PRO A 110 -17.69 14.45 5.98
N PHE A 111 -18.02 15.02 7.15
CA PHE A 111 -17.03 15.48 8.14
C PHE A 111 -16.06 14.36 8.55
N GLY A 112 -14.81 14.73 8.83
CA GLY A 112 -13.85 13.78 9.40
C GLY A 112 -12.82 14.44 10.33
N GLU A 113 -11.69 13.77 10.51
CA GLU A 113 -10.64 14.24 11.41
C GLU A 113 -10.06 15.58 10.95
N VAL A 114 -9.81 16.49 11.90
CA VAL A 114 -9.19 17.79 11.63
C VAL A 114 -7.77 17.60 11.14
N LEU A 115 -7.49 18.06 9.91
CA LEU A 115 -6.18 18.01 9.29
C LEU A 115 -5.41 19.30 9.53
N ARG A 116 -4.13 19.18 9.84
CA ARG A 116 -3.20 20.31 9.99
C ARG A 116 -1.99 20.14 9.08
N ILE A 117 -1.30 21.24 8.77
CA ILE A 117 -0.07 21.23 7.95
C ILE A 117 0.95 20.24 8.53
N GLU A 118 1.06 20.18 9.86
CA GLU A 118 1.99 19.32 10.57
C GLU A 118 1.73 17.83 10.35
N ASP A 119 0.47 17.43 10.10
CA ASP A 119 0.12 16.03 9.87
C ASP A 119 0.83 15.49 8.62
N LEU A 120 1.09 16.34 7.61
CA LEU A 120 1.85 15.97 6.42
C LEU A 120 3.36 16.14 6.62
N PHE A 121 3.82 17.28 7.16
CA PHE A 121 5.26 17.60 7.13
C PHE A 121 6.08 17.12 8.34
N ASN A 122 5.48 16.73 9.46
CA ASN A 122 6.22 16.25 10.63
C ASN A 122 6.77 14.82 10.48
N GLY A 123 6.45 14.11 9.39
CA GLY A 123 6.95 12.76 9.12
C GLY A 123 6.45 11.70 10.11
N THR A 124 5.30 11.93 10.76
CA THR A 124 4.68 10.96 11.68
C THR A 124 3.73 10.03 10.94
N SER A 125 3.72 8.74 11.27
CA SER A 125 2.80 7.76 10.68
C SER A 125 1.34 8.12 10.97
N LEU A 126 1.04 8.62 12.18
CA LEU A 126 -0.30 9.05 12.56
C LEU A 126 -0.78 10.24 11.73
N GLY A 127 0.05 11.27 11.58
CA GLY A 127 -0.29 12.44 10.77
C GLY A 127 -0.53 12.06 9.31
N PHE A 128 0.38 11.27 8.72
CA PHE A 128 0.21 10.86 7.33
C PHE A 128 -1.02 9.95 7.14
N MET A 129 -1.36 9.10 8.12
CA MET A 129 -2.60 8.34 8.09
C MET A 129 -3.85 9.23 8.02
N LYS A 130 -3.86 10.38 8.72
CA LYS A 130 -4.98 11.34 8.60
C LYS A 130 -5.09 11.92 7.21
N VAL A 131 -3.95 12.27 6.59
CA VAL A 131 -3.91 12.73 5.20
C VAL A 131 -4.53 11.67 4.28
N LEU A 132 -4.09 10.41 4.42
CA LEU A 132 -4.62 9.29 3.63
C LEU A 132 -6.13 9.10 3.83
N LYS A 133 -6.63 9.12 5.08
CA LYS A 133 -8.07 9.03 5.36
C LYS A 133 -8.87 10.16 4.73
N THR A 134 -8.36 11.39 4.78
CA THR A 134 -9.01 12.55 4.13
C THR A 134 -9.03 12.39 2.62
N VAL A 135 -7.93 11.96 2.01
CA VAL A 135 -7.88 11.65 0.57
C VAL A 135 -8.85 10.53 0.21
N ASN A 136 -8.93 9.45 0.99
CA ASN A 136 -9.87 8.36 0.73
C ASN A 136 -11.33 8.84 0.81
N ARG A 137 -11.68 9.74 1.75
CA ARG A 137 -13.02 10.38 1.79
C ARG A 137 -13.32 11.17 0.52
N ILE A 138 -12.34 11.93 0.02
CA ILE A 138 -12.45 12.69 -1.23
C ILE A 138 -12.65 11.73 -2.42
N LEU A 139 -11.87 10.65 -2.49
CA LEU A 139 -11.99 9.63 -3.53
C LEU A 139 -13.35 8.94 -3.50
N SER A 140 -13.90 8.63 -2.32
CA SER A 140 -15.25 8.08 -2.19
C SER A 140 -16.30 9.08 -2.69
N ALA A 141 -16.22 10.36 -2.30
CA ALA A 141 -17.14 11.38 -2.78
C ALA A 141 -17.05 11.59 -4.31
N LEU A 142 -15.84 11.50 -4.88
CA LEU A 142 -15.62 11.52 -6.33
C LEU A 142 -16.28 10.33 -7.01
N GLN A 143 -16.16 9.13 -6.42
CA GLN A 143 -16.81 7.92 -6.94
C GLN A 143 -18.33 8.04 -6.95
N ASP A 144 -18.91 8.58 -5.87
CA ASP A 144 -20.34 8.78 -5.75
C ASP A 144 -20.85 9.84 -6.75
N THR A 145 -20.06 10.89 -6.97
CA THR A 145 -20.41 11.98 -7.91
C THR A 145 -20.22 11.56 -9.37
N TYR A 146 -19.16 10.78 -9.66
CA TYR A 146 -18.78 10.35 -11.01
C TYR A 146 -18.43 8.85 -11.02
N PRO A 147 -19.43 7.95 -11.12
CA PRO A 147 -19.20 6.50 -11.10
C PRO A 147 -18.26 5.97 -12.19
N GLY A 148 -18.03 6.72 -13.27
CA GLY A 148 -17.12 6.38 -14.37
C GLY A 148 -15.72 6.98 -14.28
N LEU A 149 -15.39 7.72 -13.20
CA LEU A 149 -14.10 8.39 -13.06
C LEU A 149 -12.93 7.40 -12.97
N PHE A 150 -13.14 6.27 -12.29
CA PHE A 150 -12.14 5.22 -12.13
C PHE A 150 -12.16 4.30 -13.35
N VAL A 151 -11.34 4.62 -14.35
CA VAL A 151 -11.26 3.84 -15.59
C VAL A 151 -10.33 2.65 -15.38
N ILE A 152 -10.92 1.47 -15.17
CA ILE A 152 -10.16 0.21 -15.08
C ILE A 152 -9.47 -0.05 -16.42
N PRO A 153 -8.13 -0.27 -16.45
CA PRO A 153 -7.41 -0.62 -17.66
C PRO A 153 -7.98 -1.87 -18.33
N LYS A 154 -8.01 -1.91 -19.66
CA LYS A 154 -8.53 -3.07 -20.43
C LYS A 154 -7.76 -4.36 -20.15
N ASP A 155 -6.51 -4.24 -19.72
CA ASP A 155 -5.60 -5.32 -19.38
C ASP A 155 -5.56 -5.64 -17.88
N ALA A 156 -6.47 -5.08 -17.06
CA ALA A 156 -6.45 -5.28 -15.61
C ALA A 156 -6.55 -6.75 -15.20
N GLU A 157 -7.39 -7.56 -15.85
CA GLU A 157 -7.47 -8.99 -15.57
C GLU A 157 -6.18 -9.74 -15.97
N SER A 158 -5.55 -9.35 -17.09
CA SER A 158 -4.24 -9.91 -17.48
C SER A 158 -3.19 -9.57 -16.43
N ARG A 159 -3.08 -8.31 -16.01
CA ARG A 159 -2.11 -7.88 -14.98
C ARG A 159 -2.34 -8.58 -13.64
N LYS A 160 -3.59 -8.84 -13.29
CA LYS A 160 -3.96 -9.58 -12.07
C LYS A 160 -3.51 -11.05 -12.16
N LEU A 161 -3.66 -11.69 -13.31
CA LEU A 161 -3.14 -13.04 -13.55
C LEU A 161 -1.61 -13.07 -13.51
N ASP A 162 -0.94 -12.09 -14.13
CA ASP A 162 0.52 -11.96 -14.12
C ASP A 162 1.04 -11.77 -12.67
N ALA A 163 0.40 -10.91 -11.88
CA ALA A 163 0.75 -10.71 -10.48
C ALA A 163 0.50 -11.96 -9.62
N MET A 164 -0.52 -12.76 -9.96
CA MET A 164 -0.77 -14.05 -9.30
C MET A 164 0.30 -15.08 -9.67
N ASP A 165 0.76 -15.11 -10.93
CA ASP A 165 1.89 -15.95 -11.35
C ASP A 165 3.17 -15.59 -10.59
N GLU A 166 3.48 -14.30 -10.52
CA GLU A 166 4.66 -13.81 -9.79
C GLU A 166 4.59 -14.18 -8.30
N LEU A 167 3.43 -14.05 -7.67
CA LEU A 167 3.22 -14.44 -6.28
C LEU A 167 3.40 -15.95 -6.07
N LEU A 168 2.86 -16.77 -6.96
CA LEU A 168 3.00 -18.23 -6.89
C LEU A 168 4.45 -18.67 -7.07
N GLU A 169 5.15 -18.10 -8.04
CA GLU A 169 6.57 -18.41 -8.27
C GLU A 169 7.42 -18.00 -7.07
N SER A 170 7.20 -16.79 -6.53
CA SER A 170 7.88 -16.32 -5.33
C SER A 170 7.65 -17.24 -4.12
N GLU A 171 6.40 -17.66 -3.90
CA GLU A 171 6.06 -18.58 -2.83
C GLU A 171 6.69 -19.97 -3.03
N HIS A 172 6.72 -20.47 -4.26
CA HIS A 172 7.36 -21.74 -4.60
C HIS A 172 8.86 -21.70 -4.29
N ILE A 173 9.55 -20.65 -4.73
CA ILE A 173 10.97 -20.42 -4.43
C ILE A 173 11.19 -20.33 -2.91
N HIS A 174 10.30 -19.65 -2.18
CA HIS A 174 10.41 -19.52 -0.73
C HIS A 174 10.27 -20.87 0.00
N VAL A 175 9.30 -21.70 -0.39
CA VAL A 175 9.12 -23.05 0.16
C VAL A 175 10.36 -23.92 -0.10
N GLU A 176 10.93 -23.87 -1.30
CA GLU A 176 12.15 -24.61 -1.64
C GLU A 176 13.35 -24.15 -0.81
N PHE A 177 13.44 -22.84 -0.53
CA PHE A 177 14.48 -22.28 0.35
C PHE A 177 14.33 -22.77 1.80
N LEU A 178 13.11 -22.80 2.35
CA LEU A 178 12.84 -23.36 3.68
C LEU A 178 13.22 -24.84 3.74
N ARG A 179 12.90 -25.63 2.71
CA ARG A 179 13.31 -27.04 2.61
C ARG A 179 14.83 -27.17 2.64
N MET A 180 15.52 -26.35 1.84
CA MET A 180 16.99 -26.32 1.80
C MET A 180 17.59 -26.02 3.18
N ILE A 181 17.06 -25.05 3.93
CA ILE A 181 17.55 -24.74 5.28
C ILE A 181 17.38 -25.93 6.23
N ILE A 182 16.21 -26.59 6.21
CA ILE A 182 15.93 -27.75 7.06
C ILE A 182 16.89 -28.90 6.74
N ASP A 183 17.12 -29.18 5.45
CA ASP A 183 18.01 -30.25 5.00
C ASP A 183 19.48 -29.99 5.43
N HIS A 184 19.96 -28.74 5.28
CA HIS A 184 21.30 -28.37 5.74
C HIS A 184 21.45 -28.42 7.26
N ALA A 185 20.44 -27.97 8.00
CA ALA A 185 20.45 -28.03 9.45
C ALA A 185 20.46 -29.50 9.94
N ALA A 186 19.69 -30.38 9.30
CA ALA A 186 19.71 -31.81 9.60
C ALA A 186 21.09 -32.44 9.31
N PHE A 187 21.71 -32.09 8.19
CA PHE A 187 23.06 -32.53 7.84
C PHE A 187 24.10 -32.08 8.88
N MET A 188 24.08 -30.81 9.28
CA MET A 188 25.00 -30.26 10.29
C MET A 188 24.82 -30.90 11.67
N SER A 189 23.58 -31.21 12.06
CA SER A 189 23.29 -31.93 13.31
C SER A 189 23.90 -33.35 13.33
N CYS A 190 24.01 -34.01 12.17
CA CYS A 190 24.68 -35.31 12.08
C CYS A 190 26.21 -35.21 12.22
N GLU A 191 26.82 -34.07 11.92
CA GLU A 191 28.28 -33.87 11.99
C GLU A 191 28.78 -33.46 13.37
N SER A 192 27.92 -32.89 14.24
CA SER A 192 28.32 -32.43 15.57
C SER A 192 27.17 -32.44 16.59
N GLN A 193 27.36 -33.20 17.66
CA GLN A 193 26.41 -33.29 18.78
C GLN A 193 26.22 -31.95 19.52
N ALA A 194 27.20 -31.04 19.47
CA ALA A 194 27.07 -29.70 20.05
C ALA A 194 26.21 -28.76 19.18
N LEU A 195 26.17 -28.99 17.86
CA LEU A 195 25.31 -28.24 16.93
C LEU A 195 23.87 -28.77 16.94
N GLU A 196 23.67 -30.06 17.21
CA GLU A 196 22.35 -30.70 17.28
C GLU A 196 21.37 -29.96 18.21
N THR A 197 21.76 -29.70 19.46
CA THR A 197 20.91 -28.98 20.43
C THR A 197 20.67 -27.52 20.06
N ALA A 198 21.64 -26.87 19.41
CA ALA A 198 21.50 -25.47 18.99
C ALA A 198 20.61 -25.33 17.74
N LEU A 199 20.63 -26.32 16.85
CA LEU A 199 19.87 -26.33 15.59
C LEU A 199 18.45 -26.88 15.74
N GLU A 200 18.17 -27.67 16.78
CA GLU A 200 16.85 -28.26 17.01
C GLU A 200 15.72 -27.22 17.00
N ALA A 201 15.90 -26.10 17.72
CA ALA A 201 14.93 -25.02 17.76
C ALA A 201 14.71 -24.36 16.37
N VAL A 202 15.80 -24.19 15.60
CA VAL A 202 15.73 -23.63 14.24
C VAL A 202 14.98 -24.59 13.32
N VAL A 203 15.34 -25.88 13.33
CA VAL A 203 14.68 -26.91 12.53
C VAL A 203 13.18 -26.97 12.82
N VAL A 204 12.79 -26.93 14.10
CA VAL A 204 11.37 -26.94 14.49
C VAL A 204 10.63 -25.70 13.98
N ILE A 205 11.23 -24.51 14.09
CA ILE A 205 10.62 -23.26 13.60
C ILE A 205 10.49 -23.30 12.08
N GLU A 206 11.56 -23.66 11.37
CA GLU A 206 11.58 -23.69 9.91
C GLU A 206 10.64 -24.77 9.36
N GLN A 207 10.53 -25.94 10.01
CA GLN A 207 9.51 -26.94 9.65
C GLN A 207 8.09 -26.41 9.80
N ARG A 208 7.80 -25.65 10.86
CA ARG A 208 6.47 -25.04 11.06
C ARG A 208 6.20 -23.95 10.02
N LEU A 209 7.18 -23.11 9.71
CA LEU A 209 7.09 -22.11 8.64
C LEU A 209 6.83 -22.79 7.30
N ARG A 210 7.60 -23.83 6.97
CA ARG A 210 7.41 -24.61 5.75
C ARG A 210 6.00 -25.19 5.66
N GLN A 211 5.48 -25.81 6.72
CA GLN A 211 4.11 -26.35 6.72
C GLN A 211 3.05 -25.26 6.47
N TYR A 212 3.25 -24.07 7.02
CA TYR A 212 2.38 -22.93 6.74
C TYR A 212 2.48 -22.50 5.27
N HIS A 213 3.69 -22.30 4.76
CA HIS A 213 3.94 -21.87 3.39
C HIS A 213 3.50 -22.91 2.34
N ASP A 214 3.62 -24.21 2.63
CA ASP A 214 3.06 -25.29 1.81
C ASP A 214 1.52 -25.16 1.70
N ARG A 215 0.83 -24.80 2.80
CA ARG A 215 -0.63 -24.57 2.78
C ARG A 215 -0.99 -23.30 2.01
N VAL A 216 -0.22 -22.23 2.18
CA VAL A 216 -0.41 -20.98 1.44
C VAL A 216 -0.23 -21.24 -0.06
N LEU A 217 0.85 -21.91 -0.47
CA LEU A 217 1.12 -22.27 -1.85
C LEU A 217 -0.04 -23.07 -2.48
N ASN A 218 -0.50 -24.12 -1.80
CA ASN A 218 -1.65 -24.90 -2.26
C ASN A 218 -2.92 -24.02 -2.39
N SER A 219 -3.16 -23.14 -1.42
CA SER A 219 -4.32 -22.24 -1.43
C SER A 219 -4.23 -21.19 -2.55
N LEU A 220 -3.02 -20.67 -2.84
CA LEU A 220 -2.77 -19.77 -3.95
C LEU A 220 -3.00 -20.44 -5.30
N GLN A 221 -2.61 -21.71 -5.45
CA GLN A 221 -2.87 -22.48 -6.67
C GLN A 221 -4.39 -22.61 -6.92
N GLN A 222 -5.17 -22.87 -5.87
CA GLN A 222 -6.64 -22.90 -5.97
C GLN A 222 -7.25 -21.51 -6.23
N ALA A 223 -6.69 -20.47 -5.62
CA ALA A 223 -7.11 -19.09 -5.83
C ALA A 223 -6.86 -18.64 -7.28
N ARG A 224 -5.75 -19.07 -7.90
CA ARG A 224 -5.45 -18.82 -9.31
C ARG A 224 -6.51 -19.43 -10.24
N LEU A 225 -6.94 -20.67 -9.98
CA LEU A 225 -8.01 -21.31 -10.75
C LEU A 225 -9.33 -20.54 -10.61
N SER A 226 -9.66 -20.13 -9.38
CA SER A 226 -10.86 -19.32 -9.10
C SER A 226 -10.88 -18.00 -9.88
N ILE A 227 -9.73 -17.31 -10.00
CA ILE A 227 -9.63 -16.05 -10.76
C ILE A 227 -9.92 -16.27 -12.25
N ALA A 228 -9.41 -17.36 -12.83
CA ALA A 228 -9.72 -17.72 -14.22
C ALA A 228 -11.22 -17.96 -14.44
N ASP A 229 -11.90 -18.51 -13.42
CA ASP A 229 -13.35 -18.72 -13.40
C ASP A 229 -14.17 -17.48 -12.95
N SER A 230 -13.56 -16.30 -12.94
CA SER A 230 -14.19 -15.03 -12.52
C SER A 230 -14.74 -15.04 -11.07
N THR A 231 -14.26 -15.96 -10.23
CA THR A 231 -14.62 -16.04 -8.82
C THR A 231 -13.53 -15.37 -7.97
N TYR A 232 -13.92 -14.47 -7.06
CA TYR A 232 -12.96 -13.78 -6.21
C TYR A 232 -12.49 -14.69 -5.06
N PRO A 233 -11.18 -14.99 -4.95
CA PRO A 233 -10.67 -15.78 -3.85
C PRO A 233 -10.79 -15.01 -2.53
N ASN A 234 -11.13 -15.72 -1.46
CA ASN A 234 -11.10 -15.15 -0.12
C ASN A 234 -9.65 -15.11 0.38
N TRP A 235 -8.98 -13.99 0.14
CA TRP A 235 -7.59 -13.76 0.53
C TRP A 235 -7.34 -13.89 2.04
N GLU A 236 -8.33 -13.53 2.86
CA GLU A 236 -8.20 -13.71 4.32
C GLU A 236 -8.07 -15.19 4.65
N THR A 237 -8.77 -16.07 3.94
CA THR A 237 -8.66 -17.53 4.14
C THR A 237 -7.34 -18.09 3.62
N VAL A 238 -6.85 -17.60 2.48
CA VAL A 238 -5.57 -18.04 1.88
C VAL A 238 -4.39 -17.79 2.82
N PHE A 239 -4.37 -16.63 3.47
CA PHE A 239 -3.29 -16.23 4.38
C PHE A 239 -3.65 -16.40 5.87
N ALA A 240 -4.80 -17.00 6.18
CA ALA A 240 -5.17 -17.21 7.57
C ALA A 240 -4.26 -18.25 8.22
N PHE A 241 -3.81 -17.93 9.42
CA PHE A 241 -3.08 -18.84 10.29
C PHE A 241 -4.05 -19.82 10.98
N VAL A 242 -4.78 -20.63 10.20
CA VAL A 242 -5.73 -21.62 10.75
C VAL A 242 -4.99 -22.91 11.09
N GLY A 243 -5.06 -23.30 12.37
CA GLY A 243 -4.61 -24.63 12.82
C GLY A 243 -3.31 -24.68 13.64
N LEU A 244 -2.64 -23.56 13.93
CA LEU A 244 -1.47 -23.53 14.83
C LEU A 244 -1.82 -23.23 16.31
N LYS A 245 -3.07 -22.86 16.62
CA LYS A 245 -3.52 -22.60 18.00
C LYS A 245 -3.47 -23.82 18.93
N LEU A 246 -3.45 -25.04 18.40
CA LEU A 246 -3.29 -26.28 19.21
C LEU A 246 -1.83 -26.64 19.52
N TRP A 247 -0.86 -25.90 18.96
CA TRP A 247 0.57 -26.30 18.99
C TRP A 247 1.45 -25.41 19.88
N PHE A 248 0.94 -24.26 20.34
CA PHE A 248 1.64 -23.40 21.29
C PHE A 248 1.38 -23.78 22.76
N THR A 249 0.49 -24.74 23.03
CA THR A 249 0.16 -25.21 24.38
C THR A 249 0.80 -26.55 24.75
N GLN A 250 1.67 -27.09 23.90
CA GLN A 250 2.48 -28.27 24.20
C GLN A 250 3.96 -27.94 23.98
N GLY A 251 4.52 -27.23 24.96
CA GLY A 251 5.96 -27.04 25.18
C GLY A 251 6.19 -27.13 26.67
#